data_AF-A0A958G5L8-F1
#
_entry.id   AF-A0A958G5L8-F1
#
_cell.length_a   1.000
_cell.length_b   1.000
_cell.length_c   1.000
_cell.angle_alpha   90.00
_cell.angle_beta   90.00
_cell.angle_gamma   90.00
#
_symmetry.space_group_name_H-M   'P 1'
#
loop_
_entity.id
_entity.type
_entity.pdbx_description
1 polymer ?
#
loop_
_entity_poly.entity_id
_entity_poly.type
_entity_poly.pdbx_seq_one_letter_code
_entity_poly.pdbx_strand_id
1 'polypeptide(L)'
;VWRRTNTQSITFPAKPINFRVKDKGTDEYINVGFMEAVGLGTPNEGIFDATPVQTDIIVFLEEDDNGEQQITWSMKYQTGSVINDSTKSFPAAGDFFDYVLDKPFLSADVWEFTTKGESVDQAQAKADLDRIKVVPNPYLAASRFETRNPFTRGRGPRRIHFNHLPKECTIRIFTVSGELVDVIEHNSSLDDGSAEWDLLTKDNLDVSYGVYIYHIQAPGVGEKVGKFAIIK
;
A
#
# COMPACT_ATOMS: atom_id res chain seq x y z
N VAL A 1 -21.03 -26.74 -6.41
CA VAL A 1 -20.91 -27.61 -7.60
C VAL A 1 -21.42 -26.83 -8.79
N TRP A 2 -20.52 -26.32 -9.62
CA TRP A 2 -20.88 -25.55 -10.81
C TRP A 2 -21.39 -26.52 -11.88
N ARG A 3 -22.69 -26.49 -12.16
CA ARG A 3 -23.28 -27.16 -13.32
C ARG A 3 -23.51 -26.10 -14.39
N ARG A 4 -22.72 -26.13 -15.48
CA ARG A 4 -23.17 -25.58 -16.77
C ARG A 4 -24.38 -26.40 -17.20
N THR A 5 -25.57 -25.84 -17.08
CA THR A 5 -26.79 -26.40 -17.66
C THR A 5 -26.90 -25.98 -19.12
N ASN A 6 -26.94 -26.96 -20.02
CA ASN A 6 -27.38 -26.93 -21.43
C ASN A 6 -27.30 -25.58 -22.19
N THR A 7 -26.43 -25.55 -23.20
CA THR A 7 -26.40 -24.63 -24.34
C THR A 7 -27.62 -24.84 -25.27
N GLN A 8 -28.81 -24.43 -24.83
CA GLN A 8 -29.86 -24.06 -25.77
C GLN A 8 -29.79 -22.54 -25.94
N SER A 9 -29.57 -22.06 -27.17
CA SER A 9 -29.64 -20.65 -27.51
C SER A 9 -31.07 -20.17 -27.25
N ILE A 10 -31.30 -19.51 -26.12
CA ILE A 10 -32.59 -18.88 -25.82
C ILE A 10 -32.54 -17.47 -26.41
N THR A 11 -33.30 -17.25 -27.49
CA THR A 11 -33.43 -15.93 -28.08
C THR A 11 -34.51 -15.13 -27.36
N PHE A 12 -34.16 -13.93 -26.89
CA PHE A 12 -35.10 -12.98 -26.30
C PHE A 12 -35.52 -11.95 -27.34
N PRO A 13 -36.72 -12.04 -27.94
CA PRO A 13 -37.19 -10.98 -28.82
C PRO A 13 -37.37 -9.68 -28.03
N ALA A 14 -37.01 -8.55 -28.63
CA ALA A 14 -37.21 -7.25 -28.01
C ALA A 14 -38.71 -7.01 -27.76
N LYS A 15 -39.10 -7.04 -26.48
CA LYS A 15 -40.44 -6.73 -26.00
C LYS A 15 -40.36 -5.60 -24.97
N PRO A 16 -41.34 -4.68 -24.94
CA PRO A 16 -41.38 -3.66 -23.89
C PRO A 16 -41.60 -4.32 -22.52
N ILE A 17 -40.87 -3.83 -21.51
CA ILE A 17 -41.02 -4.24 -20.10
C ILE A 17 -41.33 -3.02 -19.23
N ASN A 18 -42.00 -3.22 -18.09
CA ASN A 18 -42.41 -2.15 -17.16
C ASN A 18 -41.32 -1.71 -16.16
N PHE A 19 -40.12 -2.30 -16.23
CA PHE A 19 -39.00 -1.99 -15.34
C PHE A 19 -37.72 -1.72 -16.14
N ARG A 20 -36.69 -1.20 -15.47
CA ARG A 20 -35.34 -1.00 -16.03
C ARG A 20 -34.30 -1.47 -15.02
N VAL A 21 -33.17 -1.97 -15.51
CA VAL A 21 -32.04 -2.39 -14.68
C VAL A 21 -30.86 -1.46 -14.94
N LYS A 22 -30.23 -0.99 -13.86
CA LYS A 22 -29.10 -0.06 -13.90
C LYS A 22 -27.87 -0.69 -13.26
N ASP A 23 -26.72 -0.64 -13.93
CA ASP A 23 -25.44 -0.98 -13.33
C ASP A 23 -24.96 0.21 -12.50
N LYS A 24 -24.74 0.00 -11.19
CA LYS A 24 -24.28 1.06 -10.27
C LYS A 24 -22.79 1.39 -10.42
N GLY A 25 -21.98 0.51 -11.02
CA GLY A 25 -20.56 0.75 -11.26
C GLY A 25 -20.32 1.71 -12.43
N THR A 26 -21.09 1.55 -13.51
CA THR A 26 -20.99 2.39 -14.73
C THR A 26 -22.04 3.51 -14.79
N ASP A 27 -23.07 3.46 -13.94
CA ASP A 27 -24.23 4.36 -13.95
C ASP A 27 -25.10 4.27 -15.23
N GLU A 28 -25.02 3.16 -15.96
CA GLU A 28 -25.76 2.94 -17.21
C GLU A 28 -26.93 1.94 -17.07
N TYR A 29 -27.98 2.12 -17.89
CA TYR A 29 -29.05 1.14 -18.00
C TYR A 29 -28.64 0.00 -18.92
N ILE A 30 -28.87 -1.24 -18.49
CA ILE A 30 -28.49 -2.43 -19.24
C ILE A 30 -29.71 -3.14 -19.83
N ASN A 31 -29.51 -3.74 -21.00
CA ASN A 31 -30.51 -4.60 -21.62
C ASN A 31 -30.54 -5.95 -20.89
N VAL A 32 -31.74 -6.47 -20.65
CA VAL A 32 -31.95 -7.75 -19.97
C VAL A 32 -32.94 -8.61 -20.75
N GLY A 33 -32.77 -9.92 -20.68
CA GLY A 33 -33.81 -10.85 -21.08
C GLY A 33 -34.89 -10.90 -20.00
N PHE A 34 -36.15 -11.01 -20.43
CA PHE A 34 -37.28 -11.20 -19.51
C PHE A 34 -38.04 -12.47 -19.90
N MET A 35 -38.23 -13.35 -18.92
CA MET A 35 -38.91 -14.63 -19.07
C MET A 35 -40.03 -14.76 -18.06
N GLU A 36 -41.20 -15.15 -18.55
CA GLU A 36 -42.35 -15.45 -17.72
C GLU A 36 -42.60 -16.97 -17.79
N ALA A 37 -42.31 -17.65 -16.68
CA ALA A 37 -42.53 -19.08 -16.55
C ALA A 37 -43.92 -19.33 -15.95
N VAL A 38 -44.80 -19.94 -16.75
CA VAL A 38 -46.22 -20.19 -16.41
C VAL A 38 -46.45 -21.60 -15.88
N GLY A 39 -47.29 -21.73 -14.84
CA GLY A 39 -47.90 -23.00 -14.41
C GLY A 39 -49.24 -23.29 -15.09
N LEU A 40 -50.23 -22.40 -14.91
CA LEU A 40 -51.57 -22.47 -15.55
C LEU A 40 -52.11 -21.03 -15.76
N GLY A 41 -52.30 -20.58 -17.00
CA GLY A 41 -52.84 -19.25 -17.36
C GLY A 41 -52.14 -18.57 -18.55
N THR A 42 -52.67 -17.43 -19.03
CA THR A 42 -51.98 -16.54 -20.00
C THR A 42 -51.16 -15.49 -19.24
N PRO A 43 -49.85 -15.36 -19.48
CA PRO A 43 -49.00 -14.34 -18.85
C PRO A 43 -49.39 -12.92 -19.28
N ASN A 44 -49.16 -11.95 -18.37
CA ASN A 44 -49.26 -10.52 -18.66
C ASN A 44 -47.93 -10.05 -19.25
N GLU A 45 -47.74 -10.30 -20.55
CA GLU A 45 -46.42 -10.18 -21.16
C GLU A 45 -45.72 -8.84 -20.86
N GLY A 46 -44.48 -8.93 -20.35
CA GLY A 46 -43.62 -7.76 -20.10
C GLY A 46 -43.94 -6.98 -18.82
N ILE A 47 -44.82 -7.50 -17.95
CA ILE A 47 -45.09 -6.93 -16.64
C ILE A 47 -44.35 -7.75 -15.58
N PHE A 48 -43.60 -7.09 -14.69
CA PHE A 48 -42.98 -7.73 -13.53
C PHE A 48 -43.99 -7.87 -12.39
N ASP A 49 -44.89 -8.84 -12.49
CA ASP A 49 -46.03 -9.08 -11.60
C ASP A 49 -46.20 -10.55 -11.17
N ALA A 50 -45.09 -11.29 -11.01
CA ALA A 50 -45.09 -12.71 -10.62
C ALA A 50 -46.16 -13.08 -9.58
N THR A 51 -46.88 -14.17 -9.83
CA THR A 51 -47.97 -14.67 -8.99
C THR A 51 -47.64 -16.05 -8.43
N PRO A 52 -48.46 -16.62 -7.52
CA PRO A 52 -48.23 -17.99 -7.03
C PRO A 52 -48.21 -19.07 -8.14
N VAL A 53 -48.72 -18.74 -9.34
CA VAL A 53 -48.77 -19.63 -10.51
C VAL A 53 -47.92 -19.15 -11.70
N GLN A 54 -47.25 -18.00 -11.57
CA GLN A 54 -46.39 -17.39 -12.60
C GLN A 54 -45.09 -16.88 -11.97
N THR A 55 -43.96 -17.25 -12.54
CA THR A 55 -42.64 -16.81 -12.06
C THR A 55 -42.02 -15.88 -13.08
N ASP A 56 -41.54 -14.74 -12.62
CA ASP A 56 -40.81 -13.80 -13.45
C ASP A 56 -39.32 -14.03 -13.29
N ILE A 57 -38.62 -14.03 -14.40
CA ILE A 57 -37.18 -14.28 -14.43
C ILE A 57 -36.53 -13.20 -15.27
N ILE A 58 -35.68 -12.41 -14.61
CA ILE A 58 -34.78 -11.46 -15.26
C ILE A 58 -33.50 -12.21 -15.60
N VAL A 59 -33.06 -12.13 -16.85
CA VAL A 59 -31.90 -12.82 -17.38
C VAL A 59 -30.85 -11.80 -17.80
N PHE A 60 -29.64 -11.96 -17.29
CA PHE A 60 -28.50 -11.14 -17.63
C PHE A 60 -27.69 -11.84 -18.72
N LEU A 61 -27.36 -11.07 -19.76
CA LEU A 61 -26.64 -11.53 -20.94
C LEU A 61 -25.31 -10.79 -21.00
N GLU A 62 -24.22 -11.51 -21.24
CA GLU A 62 -22.90 -10.95 -21.54
C GLU A 62 -22.38 -11.57 -22.84
N GLU A 63 -21.63 -10.80 -23.63
CA GLU A 63 -20.97 -11.32 -24.81
C GLU A 63 -19.76 -12.17 -24.40
N ASP A 64 -19.61 -13.34 -25.00
CA ASP A 64 -18.40 -14.14 -24.88
C ASP A 64 -17.26 -13.64 -25.78
N ASP A 65 -16.10 -14.29 -25.71
CA ASP A 65 -14.92 -13.94 -26.50
C ASP A 65 -15.15 -13.96 -28.03
N ASN A 66 -16.25 -14.57 -28.50
CA ASN A 66 -16.65 -14.61 -29.91
C ASN A 66 -17.76 -13.61 -30.26
N GLY A 67 -18.19 -12.77 -29.30
CA GLY A 67 -19.28 -11.82 -29.48
C GLY A 67 -20.67 -12.45 -29.43
N GLU A 68 -20.81 -13.70 -28.98
CA GLU A 68 -22.11 -14.36 -28.85
C GLU A 68 -22.70 -14.07 -27.46
N GLN A 69 -23.99 -13.72 -27.40
CA GLN A 69 -24.65 -13.45 -26.12
C GLN A 69 -24.87 -14.74 -25.33
N GLN A 70 -24.28 -14.80 -24.15
CA GLN A 70 -24.42 -15.92 -23.21
C GLN A 70 -25.20 -15.48 -21.97
N ILE A 71 -26.06 -16.37 -21.48
CA ILE A 71 -26.73 -16.19 -20.18
C ILE A 71 -25.69 -16.36 -19.07
N THR A 72 -25.45 -15.31 -18.29
CA THR A 72 -24.50 -15.36 -17.16
C THR A 72 -25.21 -15.53 -15.83
N TRP A 73 -26.25 -14.72 -15.59
CA TRP A 73 -27.01 -14.73 -14.35
C TRP A 73 -28.51 -14.68 -14.64
N SER A 74 -29.30 -15.21 -13.71
CA SER A 74 -30.75 -14.99 -13.72
C SER A 74 -31.25 -14.72 -12.31
N MET A 75 -32.17 -13.78 -12.20
CA MET A 75 -32.91 -13.48 -10.98
C MET A 75 -34.32 -13.99 -11.15
N LYS A 76 -34.77 -14.84 -10.23
CA LYS A 76 -36.13 -15.38 -10.24
C LYS A 76 -36.93 -14.74 -9.13
N TYR A 77 -38.08 -14.18 -9.49
CA TYR A 77 -39.05 -13.63 -8.56
C TYR A 77 -40.24 -14.59 -8.44
N GLN A 78 -40.47 -15.10 -7.23
CA GLN A 78 -41.53 -16.07 -6.94
C GLN A 78 -42.20 -15.70 -5.61
N THR A 79 -43.53 -15.61 -5.60
CA THR A 79 -44.29 -15.13 -4.43
C THR A 79 -44.62 -16.22 -3.41
N GLY A 80 -44.39 -17.50 -3.74
CA GLY A 80 -44.78 -18.67 -2.94
C GLY A 80 -46.29 -18.96 -3.01
N SER A 81 -46.77 -20.07 -2.42
CA SER A 81 -48.15 -20.57 -2.58
C SER A 81 -49.25 -19.80 -1.84
N VAL A 82 -48.93 -18.74 -1.09
CA VAL A 82 -49.93 -18.02 -0.28
C VAL A 82 -50.35 -16.74 -1.00
N ILE A 83 -51.62 -16.68 -1.40
CA ILE A 83 -52.18 -15.67 -2.31
C ILE A 83 -52.69 -14.42 -1.55
N ASN A 84 -52.81 -14.49 -0.22
CA ASN A 84 -53.44 -13.46 0.62
C ASN A 84 -52.58 -13.11 1.85
N ASP A 85 -51.30 -12.80 1.62
CA ASP A 85 -50.41 -12.31 2.67
C ASP A 85 -50.30 -10.79 2.58
N SER A 86 -50.96 -10.06 3.49
CA SER A 86 -50.93 -8.60 3.57
C SER A 86 -49.54 -8.01 3.85
N THR A 87 -48.55 -8.84 4.17
CA THR A 87 -47.15 -8.42 4.33
C THR A 87 -46.33 -8.48 3.04
N LYS A 88 -46.94 -8.95 1.94
CA LYS A 88 -46.32 -8.98 0.61
C LYS A 88 -47.01 -8.00 -0.32
N SER A 89 -46.25 -7.02 -0.81
CA SER A 89 -46.68 -6.11 -1.86
C SER A 89 -45.98 -6.45 -3.17
N PHE A 90 -46.72 -6.42 -4.28
CA PHE A 90 -46.12 -6.46 -5.60
C PHE A 90 -45.32 -5.18 -5.85
N PRO A 91 -44.19 -5.24 -6.59
CA PRO A 91 -43.46 -4.06 -6.98
C PRO A 91 -44.38 -3.05 -7.70
N ALA A 92 -44.40 -1.82 -7.23
CA ALA A 92 -45.15 -0.71 -7.81
C ALA A 92 -44.21 0.28 -8.51
N ALA A 93 -44.79 1.15 -9.34
CA ALA A 93 -44.02 2.21 -9.98
C ALA A 93 -43.37 3.11 -8.92
N GLY A 94 -42.04 3.20 -8.96
CA GLY A 94 -41.24 3.97 -8.00
C GLY A 94 -40.51 3.11 -6.96
N ASP A 95 -40.77 1.81 -6.91
CA ASP A 95 -40.00 0.89 -6.07
C ASP A 95 -38.63 0.59 -6.70
N PHE A 96 -37.62 0.43 -5.84
CA PHE A 96 -36.26 0.05 -6.24
C PHE A 96 -35.82 -1.18 -5.46
N PHE A 97 -35.18 -2.12 -6.15
CA PHE A 97 -34.54 -3.28 -5.55
C PHE A 97 -33.04 -3.22 -5.82
N ASP A 98 -32.27 -3.12 -4.74
CA ASP A 98 -30.81 -3.13 -4.81
C ASP A 98 -30.29 -4.56 -4.61
N TYR A 99 -29.52 -5.03 -5.57
CA TYR A 99 -28.86 -6.33 -5.50
C TYR A 99 -27.36 -6.18 -5.72
N VAL A 100 -26.57 -6.60 -4.74
CA VAL A 100 -25.11 -6.56 -4.80
C VAL A 100 -24.61 -7.96 -5.14
N LEU A 101 -23.89 -8.06 -6.26
CA LEU A 101 -23.28 -9.30 -6.74
C LEU A 101 -21.78 -9.27 -6.45
N ASP A 102 -21.27 -10.35 -5.82
CA ASP A 102 -19.84 -10.61 -5.76
C ASP A 102 -19.39 -11.24 -7.08
N LYS A 103 -19.15 -10.41 -8.11
CA LYS A 103 -18.65 -10.88 -9.41
C LYS A 103 -17.14 -11.15 -9.31
N PRO A 104 -16.65 -12.36 -9.67
CA PRO A 104 -15.21 -12.61 -9.74
C PRO A 104 -14.59 -11.75 -10.87
N PHE A 105 -13.31 -11.41 -10.72
CA PHE A 105 -12.59 -10.60 -11.71
C PHE A 105 -12.69 -11.20 -13.12
N LEU A 106 -12.99 -10.34 -14.09
CA LEU A 106 -13.02 -10.68 -15.51
C LEU A 106 -11.63 -10.52 -16.13
N SER A 107 -11.43 -11.16 -17.29
CA SER A 107 -10.23 -10.98 -18.12
C SER A 107 -10.06 -9.53 -18.62
N ALA A 108 -11.12 -8.73 -18.60
CA ALA A 108 -11.12 -7.32 -18.98
C ALA A 108 -10.76 -6.35 -17.81
N ASP A 109 -10.65 -6.85 -16.58
CA ASP A 109 -10.31 -6.00 -15.43
C ASP A 109 -8.82 -5.63 -15.43
N VAL A 110 -8.52 -4.34 -15.37
CA VAL A 110 -7.14 -3.82 -15.38
C VAL A 110 -6.76 -3.33 -13.99
N TRP A 111 -5.58 -3.77 -13.51
CA TRP A 111 -4.98 -3.28 -12.28
C TRP A 111 -3.85 -2.31 -12.59
N GLU A 112 -3.87 -1.15 -11.94
CA GLU A 112 -2.79 -0.19 -11.96
C GLU A 112 -2.11 -0.15 -10.59
N PHE A 113 -0.78 -0.28 -10.58
CA PHE A 113 0.05 -0.04 -9.40
C PHE A 113 0.99 1.12 -9.69
N THR A 114 1.09 2.05 -8.75
CA THR A 114 2.03 3.15 -8.80
C THR A 114 2.99 3.09 -7.63
N THR A 115 4.27 3.37 -7.88
CA THR A 115 5.28 3.49 -6.83
C THR A 115 5.61 4.98 -6.65
N LYS A 116 5.80 5.39 -5.39
CA LYS A 116 6.32 6.72 -5.08
C LYS A 116 7.83 6.60 -4.85
N GLY A 117 8.60 7.52 -5.41
CA GLY A 117 10.04 7.60 -5.19
C GLY A 117 10.40 7.94 -3.73
N GLU A 118 11.68 7.75 -3.40
CA GLU A 118 12.21 8.11 -2.08
C GLU A 118 12.08 9.62 -1.82
N SER A 119 11.69 9.98 -0.60
CA SER A 119 11.61 11.38 -0.17
C SER A 119 12.04 11.50 1.29
N VAL A 120 12.61 12.65 1.63
CA VAL A 120 13.04 12.98 3.00
C VAL A 120 12.03 13.94 3.61
N ASP A 121 11.41 13.53 4.71
CA ASP A 121 10.66 14.43 5.57
C ASP A 121 11.63 15.30 6.37
N GLN A 122 11.67 16.59 6.06
CA GLN A 122 12.58 17.55 6.70
C GLN A 122 12.27 17.76 8.19
N ALA A 123 11.01 17.65 8.61
CA ALA A 123 10.65 17.80 10.02
C ALA A 123 11.13 16.60 10.83
N GLN A 124 10.94 15.39 10.29
CA GLN A 124 11.43 14.16 10.90
C GLN A 124 12.97 14.12 10.91
N ALA A 125 13.62 14.47 9.80
CA ALA A 125 15.08 14.54 9.72
C ALA A 125 15.68 15.49 10.77
N LYS A 126 15.03 16.63 11.02
CA LYS A 126 15.46 17.57 12.07
C LYS A 126 15.31 16.98 13.47
N ALA A 127 14.23 16.26 13.75
CA ALA A 127 14.03 15.58 15.02
C ALA A 127 15.05 14.43 15.23
N ASP A 128 15.39 13.72 14.16
CA ASP A 128 16.34 12.61 14.20
C ASP A 128 17.81 13.05 14.42
N LEU A 129 18.15 14.34 14.25
CA LEU A 129 19.47 14.88 14.60
C LEU A 129 19.85 14.61 16.07
N ASP A 130 18.87 14.52 16.96
CA ASP A 130 19.13 14.22 18.38
C ASP A 130 19.54 12.76 18.64
N ARG A 131 19.33 11.87 17.67
CA ARG A 131 19.74 10.46 17.73
C ARG A 131 21.19 10.25 17.33
N ILE A 132 21.84 11.27 16.79
CA ILE A 132 23.24 11.19 16.40
C ILE A 132 24.08 10.85 17.62
N LYS A 133 24.87 9.78 17.49
CA LYS A 133 25.69 9.27 18.58
C LYS A 133 27.07 8.83 18.09
N VAL A 134 28.05 9.02 18.97
CA VAL A 134 29.45 8.64 18.76
C VAL A 134 29.72 7.32 19.47
N VAL A 135 30.28 6.34 18.76
CA VAL A 135 30.53 4.98 19.29
C VAL A 135 31.94 4.52 18.89
N PRO A 136 32.76 3.99 19.82
CA PRO A 136 32.50 3.90 21.26
C PRO A 136 32.69 5.26 21.95
N ASN A 137 31.90 5.52 22.99
CA ASN A 137 32.07 6.68 23.85
C ASN A 137 31.89 6.26 25.33
N PRO A 138 32.96 6.26 26.14
CA PRO A 138 34.33 6.68 25.80
C PRO A 138 35.05 5.65 24.89
N TYR A 139 35.96 6.14 24.05
CA TYR A 139 36.92 5.30 23.33
C TYR A 139 38.07 4.93 24.29
N LEU A 140 38.29 3.63 24.51
CA LEU A 140 39.33 3.12 25.41
C LEU A 140 40.50 2.54 24.63
N ALA A 141 41.65 3.22 24.64
CA ALA A 141 42.85 2.84 23.89
C ALA A 141 43.66 1.67 24.48
N ALA A 142 43.06 0.82 25.34
CA ALA A 142 43.78 -0.17 26.17
C ALA A 142 43.02 -1.46 26.57
N SER A 143 42.03 -1.93 25.80
CA SER A 143 41.32 -3.17 26.18
C SER A 143 42.07 -4.45 25.74
N ARG A 144 42.32 -5.38 26.68
CA ARG A 144 42.77 -6.76 26.39
C ARG A 144 41.71 -7.62 25.67
N PHE A 145 40.51 -7.07 25.44
CA PHE A 145 39.37 -7.71 24.77
C PHE A 145 39.11 -7.19 23.34
N GLU A 146 40.01 -6.39 22.73
CA GLU A 146 39.92 -6.11 21.29
C GLU A 146 40.17 -7.38 20.47
N THR A 147 39.32 -7.63 19.47
CA THR A 147 39.48 -8.72 18.50
C THR A 147 40.90 -8.70 17.93
N ARG A 148 41.55 -9.86 17.98
CA ARG A 148 42.94 -10.04 17.52
C ARG A 148 43.12 -9.43 16.14
N ASN A 149 43.99 -8.43 16.05
CA ASN A 149 44.35 -7.77 14.81
C ASN A 149 44.63 -8.82 13.71
N PRO A 150 43.90 -8.82 12.58
CA PRO A 150 44.13 -9.76 11.49
C PRO A 150 45.46 -9.49 10.74
N PHE A 151 46.08 -8.33 10.98
CA PHE A 151 47.35 -7.96 10.38
C PHE A 151 48.54 -8.43 11.23
N THR A 152 49.59 -8.92 10.57
CA THR A 152 50.80 -9.53 11.16
C THR A 152 51.60 -8.58 12.05
N ARG A 153 51.29 -7.27 12.07
CA ARG A 153 51.84 -6.21 12.93
C ARG A 153 50.78 -5.13 13.20
N GLY A 154 50.82 -4.47 14.36
CA GLY A 154 49.96 -3.31 14.71
C GLY A 154 48.79 -3.63 15.68
N ARG A 155 48.01 -2.61 16.06
CA ARG A 155 46.85 -2.70 16.99
C ARG A 155 45.47 -2.76 16.29
N GLY A 156 45.42 -3.12 15.00
CA GLY A 156 44.19 -2.94 14.19
C GLY A 156 43.86 -1.44 13.96
N PRO A 157 42.89 -1.12 13.09
CA PRO A 157 42.54 0.28 12.82
C PRO A 157 41.75 0.85 14.01
N ARG A 158 42.26 1.93 14.61
CA ARG A 158 41.54 2.68 15.65
C ARG A 158 40.46 3.51 14.96
N ARG A 159 39.19 3.30 15.29
CA ARG A 159 38.09 4.06 14.68
C ARG A 159 37.01 4.43 15.70
N ILE A 160 36.45 5.61 15.53
CA ILE A 160 35.21 6.06 16.15
C ILE A 160 34.17 6.22 15.04
N HIS A 161 32.94 5.82 15.32
CA HIS A 161 31.82 5.90 14.39
C HIS A 161 30.83 6.98 14.84
N PHE A 162 30.43 7.84 13.92
CA PHE A 162 29.28 8.71 14.02
C PHE A 162 28.09 8.02 13.35
N ASN A 163 27.01 7.80 14.10
CA ASN A 163 25.84 7.05 13.64
C ASN A 163 24.59 7.93 13.59
N HIS A 164 23.63 7.54 12.75
CA HIS A 164 22.37 8.25 12.47
C HIS A 164 22.58 9.62 11.81
N LEU A 165 23.60 9.71 10.95
CA LEU A 165 23.88 10.93 10.19
C LEU A 165 22.84 11.13 9.09
N PRO A 166 22.47 12.38 8.79
CA PRO A 166 21.77 12.72 7.56
C PRO A 166 22.60 12.34 6.32
N LYS A 167 21.93 12.19 5.18
CA LYS A 167 22.55 11.87 3.88
C LYS A 167 23.78 12.75 3.57
N GLU A 168 23.67 14.04 3.84
CA GLU A 168 24.73 15.03 3.60
C GLU A 168 24.95 15.85 4.88
N CYS A 169 26.17 15.81 5.43
CA CYS A 169 26.58 16.65 6.55
C CYS A 169 28.09 16.79 6.67
N THR A 170 28.53 17.86 7.33
CA THR A 170 29.93 18.07 7.71
C THR A 170 30.10 17.84 9.20
N ILE A 171 31.03 16.97 9.58
CA ILE A 171 31.39 16.69 10.98
C ILE A 171 32.71 17.43 11.28
N ARG A 172 32.70 18.30 12.29
CA ARG A 172 33.89 19.01 12.76
C ARG A 172 34.21 18.57 14.17
N ILE A 173 35.45 18.18 14.40
CA ILE A 173 35.92 17.69 15.69
C ILE A 173 36.84 18.74 16.31
N PHE A 174 36.59 19.10 17.56
CA PHE A 174 37.30 20.12 18.30
C PHE A 174 37.82 19.60 19.63
N THR A 175 38.92 20.17 20.10
CA THR A 175 39.34 20.06 21.49
C THR A 175 38.39 20.88 22.39
N VAL A 176 38.45 20.66 23.72
CA VAL A 176 37.71 21.50 24.69
C VAL A 176 38.13 22.97 24.68
N SER A 177 39.33 23.29 24.18
CA SER A 177 39.80 24.67 23.99
C SER A 177 39.27 25.31 22.69
N GLY A 178 38.53 24.56 21.87
CA GLY A 178 37.94 25.04 20.61
C GLY A 178 38.89 24.94 19.41
N GLU A 179 40.01 24.23 19.52
CA GLU A 179 40.91 24.02 18.38
C GLU A 179 40.35 22.95 17.47
N LEU A 180 40.33 23.23 16.16
CA LEU A 180 39.87 22.29 15.15
C LEU A 180 40.89 21.16 14.97
N VAL A 181 40.45 19.94 15.25
CA VAL A 181 41.23 18.71 15.16
C VAL A 181 41.13 18.12 13.77
N ASP A 182 39.90 17.93 13.29
CA ASP A 182 39.63 17.30 12.00
C ASP A 182 38.24 17.66 11.45
N VAL A 183 38.06 17.47 10.13
CA VAL A 183 36.80 17.69 9.41
C VAL A 183 36.51 16.49 8.51
N ILE A 184 35.31 15.93 8.66
CA ILE A 184 34.84 14.78 7.87
C ILE A 184 33.61 15.23 7.08
N GLU A 185 33.70 15.15 5.75
CA GLU A 185 32.56 15.37 4.87
C GLU A 185 31.82 14.06 4.64
N HIS A 186 30.55 14.01 5.01
CA HIS A 186 29.68 12.86 4.85
C HIS A 186 28.68 13.14 3.73
N ASN A 187 28.76 12.38 2.64
CA ASN A 187 27.80 12.41 1.54
C ASN A 187 27.58 10.98 1.03
N SER A 188 26.46 10.39 1.45
CA SER A 188 26.15 8.98 1.22
C SER A 188 24.75 8.80 0.60
N SER A 189 24.34 7.55 0.40
CA SER A 189 22.96 7.20 0.06
C SER A 189 22.05 7.30 1.28
N LEU A 190 20.72 7.32 1.07
CA LEU A 190 19.75 7.56 2.14
C LEU A 190 19.77 6.49 3.25
N ASP A 191 20.27 5.30 2.92
CA ASP A 191 20.38 4.12 3.76
C ASP A 191 21.67 4.05 4.58
N ASP A 192 22.68 4.89 4.28
CA ASP A 192 23.95 4.92 5.01
C ASP A 192 24.10 6.21 5.85
N GLY A 193 23.74 6.11 7.12
CA GLY A 193 23.89 7.18 8.11
C GLY A 193 25.13 7.04 8.98
N SER A 194 26.24 6.51 8.46
CA SER A 194 27.46 6.26 9.24
C SER A 194 28.71 6.91 8.66
N ALA A 195 29.54 7.50 9.53
CA ALA A 195 30.87 8.01 9.17
C ALA A 195 31.91 7.58 10.21
N GLU A 196 33.15 7.43 9.78
CA GLU A 196 34.24 6.93 10.62
C GLU A 196 35.35 7.97 10.75
N TRP A 197 35.93 8.07 11.95
CA TRP A 197 37.12 8.85 12.23
C TRP A 197 38.25 7.95 12.73
N ASP A 198 39.44 8.12 12.19
CA ASP A 198 40.63 7.30 12.45
C ASP A 198 41.46 7.76 13.66
N LEU A 199 40.96 8.76 14.39
CA LEU A 199 41.63 9.40 15.53
C LEU A 199 42.90 10.17 15.15
N LEU A 200 43.00 10.62 13.90
CA LEU A 200 44.08 11.49 13.46
C LEU A 200 43.61 12.94 13.36
N THR A 201 44.51 13.87 13.63
CA THR A 201 44.31 15.28 13.28
C THR A 201 44.37 15.43 11.76
N LYS A 202 43.92 16.58 11.23
CA LYS A 202 44.14 16.98 9.82
C LYS A 202 45.60 16.86 9.32
N ASP A 203 46.57 16.99 10.22
CA ASP A 203 48.01 16.88 9.92
C ASP A 203 48.53 15.42 10.05
N ASN A 204 47.62 14.44 10.13
CA ASN A 204 47.89 13.01 10.24
C ASN A 204 48.69 12.59 11.49
N LEU A 205 48.52 13.33 12.59
CA LEU A 205 49.10 13.05 13.90
C LEU A 205 48.07 12.37 14.83
N ASP A 206 48.55 11.48 15.70
CA ASP A 206 47.72 10.85 16.75
C ASP A 206 47.16 11.95 17.69
N VAL A 207 45.85 11.91 17.95
CA VAL A 207 45.22 12.82 18.91
C VAL A 207 45.53 12.46 20.37
N SER A 208 45.55 13.45 21.24
CA SER A 208 45.73 13.24 22.69
C SER A 208 44.51 12.58 23.35
N TYR A 209 44.72 11.95 24.51
CA TYR A 209 43.59 11.56 25.36
C TYR A 209 42.91 12.80 25.94
N GLY A 210 41.60 12.73 26.13
CA GLY A 210 40.82 13.87 26.60
C GLY A 210 39.37 13.85 26.10
N VAL A 211 38.66 14.94 26.41
CA VAL A 211 37.30 15.17 25.92
C VAL A 211 37.39 15.97 24.61
N TYR A 212 36.58 15.58 23.65
CA TYR A 212 36.44 16.25 22.36
C TYR A 212 34.98 16.66 22.16
N ILE A 213 34.78 17.73 21.41
CA ILE A 213 33.48 18.24 21.01
C ILE A 213 33.32 17.98 19.52
N TYR A 214 32.16 17.49 19.10
CA TYR A 214 31.82 17.42 17.69
C TYR A 214 30.69 18.39 17.37
N HIS A 215 30.76 19.01 16.21
CA HIS A 215 29.70 19.80 15.59
C HIS A 215 29.37 19.19 14.25
N ILE A 216 28.11 18.85 14.06
CA ILE A 216 27.58 18.31 12.81
C ILE A 216 26.66 19.34 12.22
N GLN A 217 26.90 19.68 10.96
CA GLN A 217 26.11 20.62 10.20
C GLN A 217 25.53 19.90 8.98
N ALA A 218 24.20 19.78 8.94
CA ALA A 218 23.47 19.15 7.85
C ALA A 218 22.71 20.23 7.06
N PRO A 219 23.10 20.55 5.83
CA PRO A 219 22.47 21.58 5.01
C PRO A 219 20.95 21.36 4.88
N GLY A 220 20.15 22.38 5.17
CA GLY A 220 18.69 22.32 5.08
C GLY A 220 17.97 21.58 6.22
N VAL A 221 18.68 20.79 7.04
CA VAL A 221 18.10 20.02 8.16
C VAL A 221 18.34 20.71 9.50
N GLY A 222 19.60 21.08 9.79
CA GLY A 222 19.98 21.71 11.05
C GLY A 222 21.39 21.35 11.51
N GLU A 223 21.64 21.56 12.80
CA GLU A 223 22.96 21.35 13.42
C GLU A 223 22.85 20.57 14.73
N LYS A 224 23.88 19.78 15.05
CA LYS A 224 23.99 19.03 16.30
C LYS A 224 25.38 19.19 16.90
N VAL A 225 25.44 19.50 18.20
CA VAL A 225 26.68 19.50 18.98
C VAL A 225 26.63 18.40 20.01
N GLY A 226 27.75 17.72 20.23
CA GLY A 226 27.91 16.76 21.32
C GLY A 226 29.37 16.60 21.73
N LYS A 227 29.63 15.65 22.62
CA LYS A 227 30.96 15.39 23.16
C LYS A 227 31.25 13.91 23.29
N PHE A 228 32.51 13.54 23.19
CA PHE A 228 33.00 12.19 23.45
C PHE A 228 34.36 12.24 24.13
N ALA A 229 34.76 11.14 24.77
CA ALA A 229 36.02 11.05 25.48
C ALA A 229 36.91 9.95 24.91
N ILE A 230 38.21 10.23 24.87
CA ILE A 230 39.28 9.27 24.56
C ILE A 230 40.08 9.04 25.83
N ILE A 231 40.12 7.79 26.29
CA ILE A 231 40.79 7.35 27.52
C ILE A 231 41.92 6.38 27.12
N LYS A 232 43.07 6.49 27.78
CA LYS A 232 44.23 5.62 27.57
C LYS A 232 44.60 4.88 28.84
#